data_AF-A0A822Z4M4-F1
#
_entry.id   AF-A0A822Z4M4-F1
#
_cell.length_a   1.000
_cell.length_b   1.000
_cell.length_c   1.000
_cell.angle_alpha   90.00
_cell.angle_beta   90.00
_cell.angle_gamma   90.00
#
_symmetry.space_group_name_H-M   'P 1'
#
loop_
_entity.id
_entity.type
_entity.pdbx_description
1 polymer ?
#
loop_
_entity_poly.entity_id
_entity_poly.type
_entity_poly.pdbx_seq_one_letter_code
_entity_poly.pdbx_strand_id
1 'polypeptide(L)'
;MKGQADTISIAMRRDLLGEIEGTCITRAKSEKIPHEYSTIVGIEESVHEILMNLKEIVLRSNLYGTRDAFICVRGPGYVTAQDIISPPSVEIVDTTQHIASLTEPIDLCIGLQIERNRRYHMKTPNNSQDGSYPIDVVFMPVRNANHSIHSYGNGNEKQEILFLEIWTNGSLTPKEALHEASRNLIDLFIPFLDAQEEDIQLEDNQNKVTLPFFTFHDRLTKLRKNKKEKFYHLTSEPLLLFEVVSYLGWPLFCPGWPQYRAC
;
A
#
# COMPACT_ATOMS: atom_id res chain seq x y z
N MET A 1 -20.66 -25.21 1.78
CA MET A 1 -20.78 -24.21 2.87
C MET A 1 -21.16 -22.91 2.19
N LYS A 2 -22.26 -22.26 2.58
CA LYS A 2 -22.73 -21.00 1.97
C LYS A 2 -22.29 -19.81 2.83
N GLY A 3 -21.95 -18.69 2.21
CA GLY A 3 -21.58 -17.43 2.89
C GLY A 3 -20.11 -17.29 3.29
N GLN A 4 -19.26 -18.25 2.89
CA GLN A 4 -17.81 -18.14 3.14
C GLN A 4 -17.19 -17.06 2.24
N ALA A 5 -17.66 -16.96 0.99
CA ALA A 5 -17.18 -15.95 0.06
C ALA A 5 -17.48 -14.53 0.57
N ASP A 6 -18.67 -14.29 1.12
CA ASP A 6 -19.05 -12.99 1.72
C ASP A 6 -18.15 -12.61 2.90
N THR A 7 -17.85 -13.59 3.76
CA THR A 7 -17.01 -13.35 4.94
C THR A 7 -15.59 -12.97 4.52
N ILE A 8 -15.02 -13.73 3.57
CA ILE A 8 -13.67 -13.49 3.06
C ILE A 8 -13.62 -12.17 2.27
N SER A 9 -14.63 -11.86 1.46
CA SER A 9 -14.65 -10.65 0.63
C SER A 9 -14.65 -9.37 1.47
N ILE A 10 -15.47 -9.34 2.53
CA ILE A 10 -15.56 -8.20 3.44
C ILE A 10 -14.25 -8.04 4.20
N ALA A 11 -13.68 -9.14 4.72
CA ALA A 11 -12.41 -9.12 5.44
C ALA A 11 -11.27 -8.62 4.54
N MET A 12 -11.13 -9.19 3.33
CA MET A 12 -10.12 -8.79 2.35
C MET A 12 -10.26 -7.32 1.96
N ARG A 13 -11.49 -6.86 1.67
CA ARG A 13 -11.73 -5.46 1.29
C ARG A 13 -11.34 -4.50 2.40
N ARG A 14 -11.62 -4.83 3.67
CA ARG A 14 -11.22 -4.00 4.82
C ARG A 14 -9.71 -3.93 4.94
N ASP A 15 -9.03 -5.06 4.81
CA ASP A 15 -7.58 -5.12 4.97
C ASP A 15 -6.87 -4.37 3.82
N LEU A 16 -7.28 -4.63 2.57
CA LEU A 16 -6.75 -3.96 1.36
C LEU A 16 -6.82 -2.42 1.46
N LEU A 17 -7.89 -1.87 2.02
CA LEU A 17 -8.12 -0.42 2.10
C LEU A 17 -7.57 0.23 3.38
N GLY A 18 -7.28 -0.55 4.43
CA GLY A 18 -6.99 -0.03 5.76
C GLY A 18 -5.61 -0.36 6.30
N GLU A 19 -5.13 -1.57 6.04
CA GLU A 19 -3.99 -2.17 6.75
C GLU A 19 -2.73 -2.29 5.90
N ILE A 20 -2.85 -2.12 4.58
CA ILE A 20 -1.69 -2.14 3.69
C ILE A 20 -0.83 -0.90 3.92
N GLU A 21 0.48 -1.14 4.05
CA GLU A 21 1.47 -0.10 4.26
C GLU A 21 1.76 0.69 2.98
N GLY A 22 1.67 2.02 3.07
CA GLY A 22 2.08 2.94 2.02
C GLY A 22 3.39 3.64 2.35
N THR A 23 4.09 4.11 1.32
CA THR A 23 5.23 5.04 1.47
C THR A 23 4.82 6.41 0.95
N CYS A 24 5.09 7.47 1.71
CA CYS A 24 4.83 8.84 1.29
C CYS A 24 5.75 9.83 2.01
N ILE A 25 5.74 11.08 1.52
CA ILE A 25 6.51 12.19 2.08
C ILE A 25 5.70 12.78 3.23
N THR A 26 6.22 12.70 4.45
CA THR A 26 5.53 13.16 5.67
C THR A 26 5.83 14.60 6.03
N ARG A 27 7.04 15.08 5.72
CA ARG A 27 7.48 16.44 6.07
C ARG A 27 8.35 17.03 4.98
N ALA A 28 8.28 18.36 4.87
CA ALA A 28 9.18 19.16 4.05
C ALA A 28 9.83 20.24 4.92
N LYS A 29 11.10 20.55 4.66
CA LYS A 29 11.88 21.59 5.33
C LYS A 29 12.57 22.43 4.27
N SER A 30 12.45 23.74 4.34
CA SER A 30 13.21 24.66 3.49
C SER A 30 13.61 25.88 4.29
N GLU A 31 14.85 26.34 4.10
CA GLU A 31 15.38 27.52 4.80
C GLU A 31 14.78 28.84 4.27
N LYS A 32 14.35 28.85 3.00
CA LYS A 32 13.83 30.05 2.32
C LYS A 32 12.33 30.29 2.57
N ILE A 33 11.67 29.37 3.25
CA ILE A 33 10.22 29.42 3.49
C ILE A 33 9.99 29.87 4.93
N PRO A 34 9.31 31.00 5.16
CA PRO A 34 8.95 31.40 6.52
C PRO A 34 7.70 30.67 7.03
N HIS A 35 6.71 30.42 6.15
CA HIS A 35 5.44 29.76 6.52
C HIS A 35 4.78 29.04 5.33
N GLU A 36 3.89 28.08 5.60
CA GLU A 36 3.24 27.21 4.60
C GLU A 36 2.41 27.96 3.54
N TYR A 37 1.95 29.16 3.85
CA TYR A 37 1.14 30.00 2.96
C TYR A 37 1.94 31.09 2.23
N SER A 38 3.27 31.05 2.27
CA SER A 38 4.09 32.09 1.64
C SER A 38 4.25 31.83 0.15
N THR A 39 4.48 32.89 -0.61
CA THR A 39 4.99 32.81 -1.97
C THR A 39 6.49 33.07 -1.97
N ILE A 40 7.22 32.39 -2.85
CA ILE A 40 8.66 32.58 -3.03
C ILE A 40 8.84 33.37 -4.33
N VAL A 41 9.52 34.52 -4.25
CA VAL A 41 9.83 35.31 -5.44
C VAL A 41 10.64 34.44 -6.41
N GLY A 42 10.27 34.46 -7.70
CA GLY A 42 10.91 33.70 -8.77
C GLY A 42 10.53 32.22 -8.86
N ILE A 43 9.49 31.80 -8.13
CA ILE A 43 8.78 30.53 -8.31
C ILE A 43 7.33 30.84 -8.67
N GLU A 44 6.75 30.11 -9.62
CA GLU A 44 5.37 30.34 -10.07
C GLU A 44 4.34 29.89 -9.01
N GLU A 45 4.57 28.74 -8.39
CA GLU A 45 3.69 28.11 -7.41
C GLU A 45 3.92 28.65 -5.98
N SER A 46 2.85 28.65 -5.19
CA SER A 46 2.92 28.91 -3.76
C SER A 46 3.50 27.72 -2.99
N VAL A 47 3.98 27.95 -1.77
CA VAL A 47 4.48 26.86 -0.92
C VAL A 47 3.41 25.80 -0.67
N HIS A 48 2.16 26.22 -0.49
CA HIS A 48 1.03 25.30 -0.30
C HIS A 48 0.82 24.40 -1.53
N GLU A 49 0.89 24.95 -2.73
CA GLU A 49 0.79 24.17 -3.98
C GLU A 49 1.97 23.20 -4.12
N ILE A 50 3.19 23.61 -3.79
CA ILE A 50 4.36 22.71 -3.76
C ILE A 50 4.11 21.55 -2.79
N LEU A 51 3.58 21.80 -1.59
CA LEU A 51 3.27 20.74 -0.62
C LEU A 51 2.17 19.79 -1.15
N MET A 52 1.17 20.31 -1.86
CA MET A 52 0.14 19.49 -2.50
C MET A 52 0.72 18.64 -3.65
N ASN A 53 1.59 19.21 -4.48
CA ASN A 53 2.27 18.48 -5.54
C ASN A 53 3.16 17.37 -4.97
N LEU A 54 3.90 17.63 -3.89
CA LEU A 54 4.70 16.63 -3.19
C LEU A 54 3.84 15.49 -2.61
N LYS A 55 2.63 15.79 -2.14
CA LYS A 55 1.67 14.79 -1.64
C LYS A 55 1.20 13.82 -2.72
N GLU A 56 1.12 14.27 -3.97
CA GLU A 56 0.66 13.45 -5.10
C GLU A 56 1.73 12.44 -5.57
N ILE A 57 3.00 12.67 -5.25
CA ILE A 57 4.11 11.81 -5.67
C ILE A 57 3.95 10.41 -5.07
N VAL A 58 3.88 9.42 -5.95
CA VAL A 58 3.79 8.01 -5.58
C VAL A 58 5.19 7.42 -5.41
N LEU A 59 5.48 6.94 -4.20
CA LEU A 59 6.75 6.32 -3.84
C LEU A 59 6.57 4.82 -3.58
N ARG A 60 7.50 4.02 -4.10
CA ARG A 60 7.65 2.60 -3.80
C ARG A 60 8.89 2.40 -2.96
N SER A 61 8.77 1.71 -1.84
CA SER A 61 9.92 1.49 -0.96
C SER A 61 9.73 0.29 -0.04
N ASN A 62 10.82 -0.27 0.46
CA ASN A 62 10.81 -1.26 1.53
C ASN A 62 11.65 -0.74 2.71
N LEU A 63 11.30 0.46 3.19
CA LEU A 63 12.01 1.15 4.27
C LEU A 63 11.55 0.64 5.62
N TYR A 64 12.48 0.61 6.57
CA TYR A 64 12.17 0.61 7.99
C TYR A 64 12.55 1.97 8.57
N GLY A 65 11.57 2.66 9.15
CA GLY A 65 11.73 3.99 9.74
C GLY A 65 11.67 5.14 8.73
N THR A 66 12.05 6.33 9.20
CA THR A 66 12.07 7.57 8.41
C THR A 66 13.39 7.70 7.65
N ARG A 67 13.33 8.18 6.40
CA ARG A 67 14.50 8.50 5.58
C ARG A 67 14.40 9.90 5.01
N ASP A 68 15.54 10.56 4.89
CA ASP A 68 15.62 11.88 4.29
C ASP A 68 15.85 11.78 2.77
N ALA A 69 15.26 12.71 2.03
CA ALA A 69 15.47 12.95 0.62
C ALA A 69 15.58 14.47 0.38
N PHE A 70 16.09 14.88 -0.78
CA PHE A 70 16.33 16.30 -1.05
C PHE A 70 15.94 16.68 -2.47
N ILE A 71 15.45 17.89 -2.67
CA ILE A 71 15.31 18.52 -3.98
C ILE A 71 16.28 19.70 -3.99
N CYS A 72 17.21 19.71 -4.94
CA CYS A 72 18.21 20.77 -5.08
C CYS A 72 18.31 21.16 -6.56
N VAL A 73 17.59 22.20 -6.97
CA VAL A 73 17.53 22.65 -8.37
C VAL A 73 17.90 24.13 -8.46
N ARG A 74 18.59 24.51 -9.53
CA ARG A 74 18.94 25.90 -9.84
C ARG A 74 18.19 26.34 -11.10
N GLY A 75 17.46 27.45 -11.00
CA GLY A 75 16.64 27.98 -12.08
C GLY A 75 17.41 28.75 -13.16
N PRO A 76 16.71 29.19 -14.23
CA PRO A 76 15.28 28.97 -14.52
C PRO A 76 15.01 27.58 -15.13
N GLY A 77 13.86 26.97 -14.80
CA GLY A 77 13.49 25.64 -15.29
C GLY A 77 12.33 24.98 -14.53
N TYR A 78 11.85 23.85 -15.05
CA TYR A 78 10.81 23.03 -14.41
C TYR A 78 11.43 22.05 -13.43
N VAL A 79 10.82 21.91 -12.26
CA VAL A 79 11.18 20.95 -11.22
C VAL A 79 10.13 19.84 -11.22
N THR A 80 10.59 18.61 -11.42
CA THR A 80 9.76 17.41 -11.48
C THR A 80 10.17 16.40 -10.41
N ALA A 81 9.37 15.35 -10.23
CA ALA A 81 9.70 14.27 -9.31
C ALA A 81 11.03 13.56 -9.63
N GLN A 82 11.50 13.63 -10.89
CA GLN A 82 12.83 13.13 -11.27
C GLN A 82 13.98 13.86 -10.55
N ASP A 83 13.80 15.13 -10.17
CA ASP A 83 14.83 15.95 -9.53
C ASP A 83 14.98 15.66 -8.03
N ILE A 84 14.16 14.75 -7.49
CA ILE A 84 14.25 14.30 -6.11
C ILE A 84 15.46 13.36 -5.96
N ILE A 85 16.40 13.76 -5.12
CA ILE A 85 17.52 12.95 -4.67
C ILE A 85 17.01 12.03 -3.55
N SER A 86 16.52 10.85 -3.94
CA SER A 86 16.05 9.82 -3.01
C SER A 86 17.17 8.83 -2.61
N PRO A 87 17.07 8.20 -1.43
CA PRO A 87 17.96 7.11 -1.06
C PRO A 87 17.69 5.87 -1.94
N PRO A 88 18.66 4.95 -2.11
CA PRO A 88 18.54 3.79 -3.00
C PRO A 88 17.42 2.80 -2.62
N SER A 89 16.86 2.93 -1.42
CA SER A 89 15.73 2.14 -0.92
C SER A 89 14.35 2.70 -1.32
N VAL A 90 14.31 3.88 -1.96
CA VAL A 90 13.09 4.55 -2.41
C VAL A 90 13.14 4.73 -3.92
N GLU A 91 12.11 4.19 -4.58
CA GLU A 91 11.85 4.35 -6.00
C GLU A 91 10.66 5.28 -6.20
N ILE A 92 10.79 6.20 -7.16
CA ILE A 92 9.72 7.11 -7.56
C ILE A 92 8.99 6.46 -8.72
N VAL A 93 7.69 6.23 -8.57
CA VAL A 93 6.89 5.51 -9.57
C VAL A 93 6.57 6.40 -10.77
N ASP A 94 6.23 7.65 -10.52
CA ASP A 94 5.99 8.66 -11.55
C ASP A 94 7.04 9.77 -11.46
N THR A 95 7.98 9.76 -12.40
CA THR A 95 9.07 10.76 -12.49
C THR A 95 8.63 12.05 -13.15
N THR A 96 7.46 12.07 -13.80
CA THR A 96 6.97 13.21 -14.60
C THR A 96 6.10 14.18 -13.80
N GLN A 97 5.68 13.78 -12.59
CA GLN A 97 4.89 14.61 -11.69
C GLN A 97 5.58 15.96 -11.49
N HIS A 98 4.85 17.03 -11.82
CA HIS A 98 5.32 18.40 -11.66
C HIS A 98 5.33 18.79 -10.18
N ILE A 99 6.36 19.52 -9.77
CA ILE A 99 6.52 20.02 -8.40
C ILE A 99 6.43 21.54 -8.38
N ALA A 100 7.29 22.21 -9.16
CA ALA A 100 7.39 23.66 -9.20
C ALA A 100 8.04 24.16 -10.51
N SER A 101 7.88 25.44 -10.81
CA SER A 101 8.43 26.12 -11.98
C SER A 101 9.24 27.34 -11.54
N LEU A 102 10.54 27.33 -11.81
CA LEU A 102 11.46 28.41 -11.45
C LEU A 102 11.55 29.42 -12.60
N THR A 103 11.07 30.64 -12.37
CA THR A 103 11.04 31.72 -13.38
C THR A 103 12.32 32.55 -13.37
N GLU A 104 12.99 32.66 -12.23
CA GLU A 104 14.24 33.41 -12.03
C GLU A 104 15.42 32.46 -11.71
N PRO A 105 16.68 32.92 -11.83
CA PRO A 105 17.86 32.13 -11.48
C PRO A 105 18.01 31.98 -9.96
N ILE A 106 17.14 31.17 -9.37
CA ILE A 106 17.04 30.93 -7.94
C ILE A 106 17.39 29.48 -7.62
N ASP A 107 18.09 29.30 -6.51
CA ASP A 107 18.39 28.00 -5.93
C ASP A 107 17.22 27.55 -5.04
N LEU A 108 16.51 26.49 -5.44
CA LEU A 108 15.48 25.85 -4.64
C LEU A 108 16.07 24.62 -3.94
N CYS A 109 16.09 24.66 -2.61
CA CYS A 109 16.50 23.53 -1.77
C CYS A 109 15.37 23.16 -0.81
N ILE A 110 14.89 21.91 -0.89
CA ILE A 110 13.85 21.36 -0.01
C ILE A 110 14.36 20.03 0.53
N GLY A 111 14.45 19.92 1.86
CA GLY A 111 14.63 18.64 2.55
C GLY A 111 13.28 17.96 2.76
N LEU A 112 13.21 16.67 2.48
CA LEU A 112 12.00 15.85 2.55
C LEU A 112 12.22 14.71 3.51
N GLN A 113 11.18 14.36 4.28
CA GLN A 113 11.17 13.13 5.08
C GLN A 113 10.17 12.15 4.50
N ILE A 114 10.63 10.93 4.25
CA ILE A 114 9.87 9.82 3.68
C ILE A 114 9.67 8.79 4.78
N GLU A 115 8.43 8.36 4.95
CA GLU A 115 8.06 7.33 5.92
C GLU A 115 7.21 6.26 5.24
N ARG A 116 7.38 5.01 5.69
CA ARG A 116 6.48 3.90 5.36
C ARG A 116 5.64 3.59 6.58
N ASN A 117 4.32 3.70 6.46
CA ASN A 117 3.41 3.51 7.58
C ASN A 117 2.02 3.02 7.11
N ARG A 118 1.19 2.58 8.08
CA ARG A 118 -0.22 2.25 7.90
C ARG A 118 -1.10 3.45 8.22
N ARG A 119 -2.28 3.50 7.61
CA ARG A 119 -3.26 4.58 7.78
C ARG A 119 -3.58 4.89 9.25
N TYR A 120 -3.64 3.88 10.12
CA TYR A 120 -4.07 4.03 11.51
C TYR A 120 -2.99 4.59 12.47
N HIS A 121 -1.73 4.63 12.03
CA HIS A 121 -0.60 5.08 12.85
C HIS A 121 -0.15 6.51 12.51
N MET A 122 -1.11 7.37 12.13
CA MET A 122 -0.86 8.81 12.11
C MET A 122 -0.55 9.26 13.54
N LYS A 123 0.75 9.44 13.83
CA LYS A 123 1.17 10.21 14.99
C LYS A 123 0.61 11.62 14.82
N THR A 124 0.05 12.17 15.89
CA THR A 124 -0.22 13.61 15.97
C THR A 124 1.02 14.37 15.49
N PRO A 125 0.87 15.39 14.63
CA PRO A 125 2.01 16.18 14.20
C PRO A 125 2.61 16.82 15.44
N ASN A 126 3.70 16.23 15.95
CA ASN A 126 4.53 16.92 16.91
C ASN A 126 5.01 18.17 16.19
N ASN A 127 4.67 19.33 16.74
CA ASN A 127 5.23 20.62 16.36
C ASN A 127 6.74 20.57 16.66
N SER A 128 7.50 19.98 15.74
CA SER A 128 8.95 20.02 15.77
C SER A 128 9.33 21.49 15.66
N GLN A 129 10.07 22.01 16.65
CA GLN A 129 10.58 23.38 16.66
C GLN A 129 11.61 23.66 15.54
N ASP A 130 11.82 22.71 14.62
CA ASP A 130 12.88 22.68 13.61
C ASP A 130 12.48 23.30 12.26
N GLY A 131 11.37 24.05 12.21
CA GLY A 131 10.90 24.72 10.97
C GLY A 131 10.49 23.77 9.84
N SER A 132 10.20 22.50 10.16
CA SER A 132 9.64 21.54 9.19
C SER A 132 8.12 21.63 9.14
N TYR A 133 7.58 21.54 7.92
CA TYR A 133 6.16 21.59 7.63
C TYR A 133 5.62 20.17 7.48
N PRO A 134 4.57 19.77 8.23
CA PRO A 134 3.90 18.50 8.01
C PRO A 134 3.11 18.54 6.71
N ILE A 135 3.21 17.46 5.93
CA ILE A 135 2.37 17.24 4.75
C ILE A 135 1.20 16.34 5.17
N ASP A 136 0.00 16.62 4.68
CA ASP A 136 -1.15 15.74 4.88
C ASP A 136 -0.95 14.43 4.12
N VAL A 137 -0.56 13.38 4.84
CA VAL A 137 -0.10 12.12 4.23
C VAL A 137 -1.21 11.11 4.03
N VAL A 138 -1.31 10.59 2.80
CA VAL A 138 -2.21 9.48 2.48
C VAL A 138 -1.38 8.21 2.27
N PHE A 139 -1.27 7.39 3.32
CA PHE A 139 -0.53 6.11 3.29
C PHE A 139 -1.29 4.96 2.59
N MET A 140 -2.21 5.26 1.67
CA MET A 140 -3.07 4.24 1.04
C MET A 140 -2.64 3.92 -0.39
N PRO A 141 -1.92 2.81 -0.61
CA PRO A 141 -1.54 2.40 -1.96
C PRO A 141 -2.71 1.81 -2.76
N VAL A 142 -3.69 1.19 -2.09
CA VAL A 142 -4.93 0.71 -2.71
C VAL A 142 -5.96 1.85 -2.75
N ARG A 143 -6.36 2.23 -3.96
CA ARG A 143 -7.35 3.29 -4.21
C ARG A 143 -8.77 2.76 -4.15
N ASN A 144 -9.00 1.56 -4.68
CA ASN A 144 -10.33 0.94 -4.66
C ASN A 144 -10.23 -0.60 -4.62
N ALA A 145 -11.21 -1.22 -3.99
CA ALA A 145 -11.36 -2.67 -3.92
C ALA A 145 -12.85 -3.03 -4.01
N ASN A 146 -13.24 -3.65 -5.12
CA ASN A 146 -14.59 -4.16 -5.37
C ASN A 146 -14.60 -5.68 -5.28
N HIS A 147 -15.76 -6.25 -4.97
CA HIS A 147 -15.95 -7.69 -4.98
C HIS A 147 -17.34 -8.07 -5.51
N SER A 148 -17.42 -9.21 -6.18
CA SER A 148 -18.68 -9.85 -6.55
C SER A 148 -18.62 -11.34 -6.27
N ILE A 149 -19.76 -11.91 -5.90
CA ILE A 149 -19.86 -13.33 -5.56
C ILE A 149 -20.88 -13.96 -6.49
N HIS A 150 -20.43 -15.01 -7.18
CA HIS A 150 -21.26 -15.78 -8.09
C HIS A 150 -21.41 -17.19 -7.55
N SER A 151 -22.63 -17.68 -7.49
CA SER A 151 -22.89 -19.07 -7.11
C SER A 151 -23.04 -19.94 -8.34
N TYR A 152 -22.39 -21.09 -8.34
CA TYR A 152 -22.49 -22.08 -9.41
C TYR A 152 -22.71 -23.47 -8.81
N GLY A 153 -23.53 -24.29 -9.46
CA GLY A 153 -23.82 -25.65 -9.02
C GLY A 153 -25.17 -26.16 -9.53
N ASN A 154 -25.28 -27.48 -9.67
CA ASN A 154 -26.52 -28.16 -10.06
C ASN A 154 -27.04 -28.97 -8.86
N GLY A 155 -28.31 -28.80 -8.49
CA GLY A 155 -28.91 -29.51 -7.34
C GLY A 155 -28.48 -28.98 -5.97
N ASN A 156 -28.08 -29.88 -5.06
CA ASN A 156 -27.84 -29.58 -3.63
C ASN A 156 -26.42 -29.07 -3.31
N GLU A 157 -25.47 -29.18 -4.24
CA GLU A 157 -24.10 -28.69 -4.08
C GLU A 157 -23.95 -27.32 -4.76
N LYS A 158 -24.02 -26.24 -3.97
CA LYS A 158 -23.75 -24.88 -4.45
C LYS A 158 -22.33 -24.47 -4.04
N GLN A 159 -21.52 -24.11 -5.01
CA GLN A 159 -20.20 -23.50 -4.85
C GLN A 159 -20.30 -21.99 -5.02
N GLU A 160 -19.40 -21.25 -4.38
CA GLU A 160 -19.30 -19.79 -4.46
C GLU A 160 -17.95 -19.42 -5.08
N ILE A 161 -17.96 -18.51 -6.04
CA ILE A 161 -16.78 -17.93 -6.68
C ILE A 161 -16.73 -16.45 -6.29
N LEU A 162 -15.63 -16.05 -5.68
CA LEU A 162 -15.35 -14.67 -5.32
C LEU A 162 -14.48 -14.02 -6.40
N PHE A 163 -14.97 -12.94 -7.00
CA PHE A 163 -14.20 -12.06 -7.86
C PHE A 163 -13.78 -10.83 -7.07
N LEU A 164 -12.49 -10.52 -7.12
CA LEU A 164 -11.91 -9.33 -6.49
C LEU A 164 -11.31 -8.44 -7.58
N GLU A 165 -11.68 -7.17 -7.54
CA GLU A 165 -11.14 -6.14 -8.43
C GLU A 165 -10.40 -5.11 -7.56
N ILE A 166 -9.09 -4.97 -7.79
CA ILE A 166 -8.19 -4.19 -6.93
C ILE A 166 -7.50 -3.13 -7.78
N TRP A 167 -7.61 -1.87 -7.36
CA TRP A 167 -7.03 -0.71 -8.01
C TRP A 167 -5.95 -0.10 -7.12
N THR A 168 -4.72 -0.04 -7.61
CA THR A 168 -3.55 0.48 -6.90
C THR A 168 -2.99 1.73 -7.57
N ASN A 169 -2.30 2.59 -6.82
CA ASN A 169 -1.61 3.77 -7.35
C ASN A 169 -0.25 3.46 -8.02
N GLY A 170 0.16 2.20 -8.08
CA GLY A 170 1.41 1.76 -8.72
C GLY A 170 2.60 1.58 -7.75
N SER A 171 2.52 2.05 -6.50
CA SER A 171 3.57 1.77 -5.51
C SER A 171 3.62 0.30 -5.09
N LEU A 172 2.49 -0.38 -5.19
CA LEU A 172 2.31 -1.80 -4.90
C LEU A 172 1.48 -2.42 -6.02
N THR A 173 1.85 -3.63 -6.46
CA THR A 173 1.04 -4.34 -7.46
C THR A 173 -0.21 -4.94 -6.81
N PRO A 174 -1.32 -5.14 -7.55
CA PRO A 174 -2.53 -5.76 -7.02
C PRO A 174 -2.29 -7.16 -6.40
N LYS A 175 -1.35 -7.92 -6.97
CA LYS A 175 -0.96 -9.24 -6.47
C LYS A 175 -0.21 -9.15 -5.14
N GLU A 176 0.71 -8.20 -5.00
CA GLU A 176 1.41 -7.95 -3.75
C GLU A 176 0.44 -7.46 -2.67
N ALA A 177 -0.49 -6.57 -3.04
CA ALA A 177 -1.55 -6.09 -2.15
C ALA A 177 -2.42 -7.23 -1.61
N LEU A 178 -2.86 -8.14 -2.48
CA LEU A 178 -3.64 -9.32 -2.07
C LEU A 178 -2.84 -10.24 -1.13
N HIS A 179 -1.55 -10.43 -1.41
CA HIS A 179 -0.68 -11.26 -0.56
C HIS A 179 -0.45 -10.63 0.82
N GLU A 180 -0.19 -9.32 0.88
CA GLU A 180 -0.06 -8.57 2.13
C GLU A 180 -1.36 -8.63 2.94
N ALA A 181 -2.50 -8.43 2.28
CA ALA A 181 -3.80 -8.49 2.94
C ALA A 181 -4.13 -9.88 3.50
N SER A 182 -3.84 -10.93 2.71
CA SER A 182 -4.01 -12.31 3.17
C SER A 182 -3.16 -12.61 4.41
N ARG A 183 -1.93 -12.10 4.44
CA ARG A 183 -1.02 -12.28 5.56
C ARG A 183 -1.53 -11.56 6.81
N ASN A 184 -1.97 -10.32 6.69
CA ASN A 184 -2.53 -9.55 7.81
C ASN A 184 -3.75 -10.26 8.42
N LEU A 185 -4.66 -10.77 7.58
CA LEU A 185 -5.81 -11.53 8.04
C LEU A 185 -5.42 -12.83 8.75
N ILE A 186 -4.43 -13.57 8.24
CA ILE A 186 -3.92 -14.77 8.92
C ILE A 186 -3.31 -14.40 10.27
N ASP A 187 -2.45 -13.37 10.29
CA ASP A 187 -1.78 -12.88 11.50
C ASP A 187 -2.81 -12.43 12.56
N LEU A 188 -3.98 -11.92 12.15
CA LEU A 188 -5.10 -11.58 13.04
C LEU A 188 -5.72 -12.81 13.73
N PHE A 189 -5.77 -13.96 13.05
CA PHE A 189 -6.38 -15.18 13.60
C PHE A 189 -5.42 -16.02 14.45
N ILE A 190 -4.09 -15.87 14.29
CA ILE A 190 -3.08 -16.64 15.02
C ILE A 190 -3.32 -16.64 16.55
N PRO A 191 -3.56 -15.49 17.22
CA PRO A 191 -3.74 -15.46 18.67
C PRO A 191 -4.91 -16.30 19.18
N PHE A 192 -5.98 -16.45 18.38
CA PHE A 192 -7.14 -17.26 18.73
C PHE A 192 -6.90 -18.76 18.58
N LEU A 193 -5.93 -19.16 17.75
CA LEU A 193 -5.50 -20.55 17.62
C LEU A 193 -4.63 -20.94 18.81
N ASP A 194 -3.71 -20.06 19.22
CA ASP A 194 -2.80 -20.31 20.33
C ASP A 194 -3.54 -20.29 21.69
N ALA A 195 -4.58 -19.48 21.84
CA ALA A 195 -5.42 -19.43 23.04
C ALA A 195 -6.18 -20.75 23.34
N GLN A 196 -6.33 -21.66 22.37
CA GLN A 196 -6.89 -22.99 22.64
C GLN A 196 -5.89 -23.95 23.30
N GLU A 197 -4.58 -23.66 23.26
CA GLU A 197 -3.57 -24.54 23.86
C GLU A 197 -3.39 -24.31 25.38
N GLU A 198 -3.79 -23.15 25.89
CA GLU A 198 -3.60 -22.77 27.31
C GLU A 198 -4.78 -23.19 28.22
N ASP A 199 -5.93 -23.60 27.67
CA ASP A 199 -7.14 -23.98 28.43
C ASP A 199 -7.38 -25.51 28.56
N ILE A 200 -6.42 -26.37 28.20
CA ILE A 200 -6.53 -27.83 28.34
C ILE A 200 -5.56 -28.35 29.41
N GLN A 201 -5.76 -27.93 30.67
CA GLN A 201 -5.21 -28.57 31.86
C GLN A 201 -6.27 -28.62 32.96
N LEU A 202 -7.42 -29.26 32.68
CA LEU A 202 -8.34 -29.73 33.72
C LEU A 202 -8.77 -31.18 33.42
N GLU A 203 -8.14 -32.07 34.20
CA GLU A 203 -8.52 -33.43 34.61
C GLU A 203 -8.71 -34.55 33.56
N ASP A 204 -7.85 -35.55 33.70
CA ASP A 204 -7.91 -36.90 33.14
C ASP A 204 -9.30 -37.57 33.25
N ASN A 205 -9.83 -38.08 32.13
CA ASN A 205 -9.89 -39.54 31.88
C ASN A 205 -10.70 -39.91 30.62
N GLN A 206 -10.06 -40.77 29.81
CA GLN A 206 -10.66 -41.76 28.90
C GLN A 206 -11.64 -41.27 27.81
N ASN A 207 -11.09 -40.85 26.67
CA ASN A 207 -11.29 -41.50 25.37
C ASN A 207 -10.48 -40.75 24.30
N LYS A 208 -9.40 -41.36 23.81
CA LYS A 208 -8.59 -40.80 22.73
C LYS A 208 -9.38 -40.81 21.42
N VAL A 209 -9.90 -39.65 21.02
CA VAL A 209 -10.07 -39.31 19.62
C VAL A 209 -8.89 -38.43 19.23
N THR A 210 -7.91 -39.03 18.56
CA THR A 210 -6.80 -38.28 17.95
C THR A 210 -7.33 -37.62 16.68
N LEU A 211 -7.65 -36.33 16.76
CA LEU A 211 -7.77 -35.52 15.55
C LEU A 211 -6.35 -35.23 15.02
N PRO A 212 -6.11 -35.39 13.70
CA PRO A 212 -4.79 -35.24 13.14
C PRO A 212 -4.30 -33.80 13.31
N PHE A 213 -3.19 -33.70 14.02
CA PHE A 213 -2.34 -32.52 14.21
C PHE A 213 -2.09 -31.84 12.84
N PHE A 214 -2.79 -30.73 12.57
CA PHE A 214 -2.53 -29.94 11.36
C PHE A 214 -1.20 -29.18 11.51
N THR A 215 -0.17 -29.67 10.83
CA THR A 215 1.20 -29.14 10.73
C THR A 215 1.33 -27.76 10.05
N PHE A 216 0.42 -26.82 10.28
CA PHE A 216 0.51 -25.47 9.71
C PHE A 216 1.51 -24.59 10.47
N HIS A 217 1.54 -24.69 11.80
CA HIS A 217 2.40 -23.87 12.65
C HIS A 217 3.89 -24.14 12.38
N ASP A 218 4.26 -25.42 12.21
CA ASP A 218 5.64 -25.84 11.98
C ASP A 218 6.18 -25.47 10.58
N ARG A 219 5.29 -25.29 9.59
CA ARG A 219 5.66 -24.75 8.26
C ARG A 219 5.86 -23.25 8.28
N LEU A 220 5.00 -22.51 9.00
CA LEU A 220 5.09 -21.05 9.10
C LEU A 220 6.34 -20.62 9.89
N THR A 221 6.66 -21.32 10.97
CA THR A 221 7.89 -21.08 11.75
C THR A 221 9.16 -21.46 10.97
N LYS A 222 9.15 -22.56 10.19
CA LYS A 222 10.24 -22.92 9.26
C LYS A 222 10.39 -21.92 8.10
N LEU A 223 9.30 -21.39 7.55
CA LEU A 223 9.35 -20.34 6.51
C LEU A 223 9.94 -19.03 7.06
N ARG A 224 9.65 -18.70 8.33
CA ARG A 224 10.22 -17.54 9.04
C ARG A 224 11.72 -17.69 9.30
N LYS A 225 12.22 -18.92 9.55
CA LYS A 225 13.67 -19.22 9.67
C LYS A 225 14.37 -19.28 8.30
N ASN A 226 13.77 -19.90 7.29
CA ASN A 226 14.40 -20.05 5.96
C ASN A 226 14.50 -18.73 5.16
N LYS A 227 13.61 -17.76 5.38
CA LYS A 227 13.74 -16.42 4.77
C LYS A 227 14.93 -15.60 5.32
N LYS A 228 15.46 -15.94 6.51
CA LYS A 228 16.70 -15.36 7.03
C LYS A 228 17.96 -15.91 6.34
N GLU A 229 17.89 -17.07 5.69
CA GLU A 229 19.06 -17.73 5.08
C GLU A 229 19.08 -17.68 3.54
N LYS A 230 17.94 -17.48 2.86
CA LYS A 230 17.86 -17.54 1.38
C LYS A 230 17.98 -16.20 0.64
N PHE A 231 18.64 -15.20 1.23
CA PHE A 231 19.11 -14.02 0.49
C PHE A 231 20.33 -14.31 -0.41
N TYR A 232 20.82 -15.55 -0.40
CA TYR A 232 21.80 -16.05 -1.35
C TYR A 232 21.18 -17.15 -2.21
N HIS A 233 21.24 -16.93 -3.52
CA HIS A 233 20.94 -17.84 -4.64
C HIS A 233 19.53 -17.78 -5.28
N LEU A 234 19.64 -17.59 -6.59
CA LEU A 234 18.68 -17.16 -7.59
C LEU A 234 17.97 -18.36 -8.27
N THR A 235 16.89 -18.04 -8.98
CA THR A 235 16.27 -18.70 -10.16
C THR A 235 15.26 -19.85 -10.04
N SER A 236 14.25 -19.69 -10.92
CA SER A 236 13.37 -20.66 -11.60
C SER A 236 11.99 -21.02 -10.99
N GLU A 237 10.97 -20.54 -11.73
CA GLU A 237 9.52 -20.86 -11.81
C GLU A 237 9.21 -22.35 -12.18
N PRO A 238 7.93 -22.85 -12.27
CA PRO A 238 6.67 -22.13 -12.54
C PRO A 238 5.34 -22.56 -11.84
N LEU A 239 4.36 -21.63 -11.96
CA LEU A 239 2.90 -21.74 -12.22
C LEU A 239 1.91 -22.41 -11.25
N LEU A 240 0.99 -21.59 -10.71
CA LEU A 240 -0.42 -21.92 -10.47
C LEU A 240 -1.29 -20.69 -10.85
N LEU A 241 -2.25 -20.91 -11.75
CA LEU A 241 -3.16 -19.92 -12.33
C LEU A 241 -4.15 -19.39 -11.28
N PHE A 242 -4.09 -18.08 -11.03
CA PHE A 242 -5.23 -17.27 -10.64
C PHE A 242 -5.38 -16.20 -11.73
N GLU A 243 -6.48 -16.24 -12.47
CA GLU A 243 -6.81 -15.18 -13.43
C GLU A 243 -7.22 -13.92 -12.67
N VAL A 244 -6.27 -13.02 -12.51
CA VAL A 244 -6.52 -11.61 -12.22
C VAL A 244 -6.69 -10.92 -13.57
N VAL A 245 -7.92 -10.58 -13.93
CA VAL A 245 -8.18 -9.80 -15.14
C VAL A 245 -7.86 -8.34 -14.82
N SER A 246 -6.66 -7.91 -15.19
CA SER A 246 -6.23 -6.49 -15.15
C SER A 246 -6.74 -5.78 -16.41
N TYR A 247 -7.80 -4.98 -16.30
CA TYR A 247 -8.14 -4.05 -17.37
C TYR A 247 -7.26 -2.80 -17.27
N LEU A 248 -6.24 -2.71 -18.13
CA LEU A 248 -5.60 -1.43 -18.44
C LEU A 248 -6.52 -0.66 -19.38
N GLY A 249 -7.35 0.21 -18.81
CA GLY A 249 -8.23 1.11 -19.57
C GLY A 249 -7.49 2.37 -20.01
N TRP A 250 -7.07 2.41 -21.28
CA TRP A 250 -6.96 3.67 -22.04
C TRP A 250 -8.11 3.69 -23.07
N PRO A 251 -8.78 4.83 -23.29
CA PRO A 251 -10.05 4.87 -24.00
C PRO A 251 -9.80 4.87 -25.51
N LEU A 252 -10.19 3.79 -26.19
CA LEU A 252 -10.44 3.83 -27.63
C LEU A 252 -11.94 3.63 -27.88
N PHE A 253 -12.53 4.74 -28.29
CA PHE A 253 -13.82 4.84 -28.96
C PHE A 253 -14.04 3.68 -29.94
N CYS A 254 -15.17 2.98 -29.81
CA CYS A 254 -15.90 2.45 -30.96
C CYS A 254 -17.41 2.46 -30.68
N PRO A 255 -18.26 2.83 -31.67
CA PRO A 255 -19.65 3.19 -31.46
C PRO A 255 -20.60 2.01 -31.72
N GLY A 256 -21.67 1.97 -30.93
CA GLY A 256 -22.86 1.17 -31.22
C GLY A 256 -23.04 0.02 -30.24
N TRP A 257 -23.98 0.18 -29.32
CA TRP A 257 -25.17 -0.65 -29.13
C TRP A 257 -25.97 -0.14 -27.90
N PRO A 258 -27.28 -0.46 -27.78
CA PRO A 258 -28.30 0.51 -27.41
C PRO A 258 -28.54 0.68 -25.90
N GLN A 259 -28.86 1.92 -25.53
CA GLN A 259 -29.42 2.31 -24.24
C GLN A 259 -30.68 1.51 -23.89
N TYR A 260 -30.66 0.86 -22.72
CA TYR A 260 -31.87 0.57 -21.98
C TYR A 260 -31.86 1.35 -20.66
N ARG A 261 -32.76 2.34 -20.59
CA ARG A 261 -33.25 2.93 -19.34
C ARG A 261 -34.06 1.88 -18.58
N ALA A 262 -33.97 1.91 -17.26
CA ALA A 262 -35.09 1.59 -16.40
C ALA A 262 -35.05 2.50 -15.15
N CYS A 263 -36.26 2.84 -14.72
CA CYS A 263 -36.67 3.79 -13.70
C CYS A 263 -36.10 3.54 -12.30
#